data_AF-A0A949MDC4-F1
#
_entry.id   AF-A0A949MDC4-F1
#
_cell.length_a   1.000
_cell.length_b   1.000
_cell.length_c   1.000
_cell.angle_alpha   90.00
_cell.angle_beta   90.00
_cell.angle_gamma   90.00
#
_symmetry.space_group_name_H-M   'P 1'
#
loop_
_entity.id
_entity.type
_entity.pdbx_description
1 polymer ?
#
loop_
_entity_poly.entity_id
_entity_poly.type
_entity_poly.pdbx_seq_one_letter_code
_entity_poly.pdbx_strand_id
1 'polypeptide(L)'
;DNQTVVLGGLISSAINSTKDKIPFLGDLPVVGRLFQSQSKESVRKNLMIFVTATIVDPAGNRVHSDSELPFNPVTIPPQPVVQGQTFQANPSAAPTTPAEAPPVE
;
A
#
# COMPACT_ATOMS: atom_id res chain seq x y z
N ASP A 1 17.73 -7.98 3.17
CA ASP A 1 16.32 -8.09 3.59
C ASP A 1 15.71 -6.75 4.00
N ASN A 2 14.66 -6.28 3.32
CA ASN A 2 14.00 -4.98 3.57
C ASN A 2 12.82 -5.12 4.56
N GLN A 3 13.13 -5.47 5.81
CA GLN A 3 12.10 -5.57 6.86
C GLN A 3 11.52 -4.18 7.16
N THR A 4 10.23 -4.01 6.83
CA THR A 4 9.45 -2.84 7.23
C THR A 4 8.68 -3.19 8.49
N VAL A 5 8.86 -2.38 9.53
CA VAL A 5 8.21 -2.56 10.82
C VAL A 5 7.32 -1.34 11.10
N VAL A 6 6.14 -1.60 11.65
CA VAL A 6 5.26 -0.55 12.15
C VAL A 6 5.72 -0.18 13.55
N LEU A 7 6.16 1.07 13.76
CA LEU A 7 6.58 1.52 15.10
C LEU A 7 5.40 2.00 15.94
N GLY A 8 4.37 2.52 15.29
CA GLY A 8 3.19 3.01 15.99
C GLY A 8 2.28 3.85 15.12
N GLY A 9 1.25 4.37 15.76
CA GLY A 9 0.26 5.25 15.15
C GLY A 9 -0.60 5.91 16.21
N LEU A 10 -1.29 6.98 15.82
CA LEU A 10 -2.25 7.70 16.65
C LEU A 10 -3.62 7.66 15.96
N ILE A 11 -4.61 7.14 16.67
CA ILE A 11 -6.02 7.24 16.29
C ILE A 11 -6.69 8.18 17.28
N SER A 12 -7.21 9.30 16.77
CA SER A 12 -7.92 10.31 17.55
C SER A 12 -9.33 10.49 17.01
N SER A 13 -10.31 10.52 17.91
CA SER A 13 -11.71 10.77 17.58
C SER A 13 -12.21 11.91 18.46
N ALA A 14 -12.63 13.00 17.82
CA ALA A 14 -13.30 14.12 18.47
C ALA A 14 -14.77 14.15 18.04
N ILE A 15 -15.66 14.29 19.02
CA ILE A 15 -17.10 14.45 18.78
C ILE A 15 -17.48 15.84 19.28
N ASN A 16 -17.75 16.75 18.36
CA ASN A 16 -18.27 18.08 18.67
C ASN A 16 -19.78 18.06 18.44
N SER A 17 -20.55 18.42 19.48
CA SER A 17 -22.01 18.51 19.41
C SER A 17 -22.42 19.94 19.73
N THR A 18 -22.75 20.71 18.69
CA THR A 18 -23.24 22.09 18.80
C THR A 18 -24.77 22.07 18.72
N LYS A 19 -25.43 22.67 19.71
CA LYS A 19 -26.89 22.78 19.76
C LYS A 19 -27.28 24.24 19.90
N ASP A 20 -27.77 24.80 18.80
CA ASP A 20 -28.25 26.17 18.74
C ASP A 20 -29.78 26.15 18.76
N LYS A 21 -30.41 26.91 19.66
CA LYS A 21 -31.87 27.08 19.64
C LYS A 21 -32.25 28.50 20.01
N ILE A 22 -33.36 28.96 19.44
CA ILE A 22 -33.92 30.26 19.78
C ILE A 22 -34.73 30.13 21.08
N PRO A 23 -34.43 30.94 22.13
CA PRO A 23 -35.22 30.94 23.36
C PRO A 23 -36.68 31.34 23.07
N PHE A 24 -37.63 30.76 23.82
CA PHE A 24 -39.09 30.85 23.64
C PHE A 24 -39.69 30.05 22.46
N LEU A 25 -39.12 30.12 21.25
CA LEU A 25 -39.66 29.44 20.07
C LEU A 25 -39.19 27.98 19.91
N GLY A 26 -37.99 27.65 20.41
CA GLY A 26 -37.38 26.33 20.24
C GLY A 26 -38.04 25.20 21.06
N ASP A 27 -38.79 25.52 22.12
CA ASP A 27 -39.39 24.53 23.03
C ASP A 27 -40.89 24.28 22.75
N LEU A 28 -41.42 24.80 21.63
CA LEU A 28 -42.80 24.56 21.22
C LEU A 28 -43.00 23.12 20.70
N PRO A 29 -44.02 22.37 21.17
CA PRO A 29 -44.22 20.97 20.83
C PRO A 29 -44.58 20.73 19.35
N VAL A 30 -45.11 21.74 18.65
CA VAL A 30 -45.55 21.62 17.24
C VAL A 30 -44.51 22.18 16.25
N VAL A 31 -43.80 23.25 16.61
CA VAL A 31 -42.90 23.97 15.68
C VAL A 31 -41.45 24.10 16.16
N GLY A 32 -41.13 23.70 17.39
CA GLY A 32 -39.80 23.91 18.00
C GLY A 32 -38.65 23.29 17.22
N ARG A 33 -38.90 22.20 16.47
CA ARG A 33 -37.90 21.55 15.61
C ARG A 33 -37.40 22.41 14.45
N LEU A 34 -38.19 23.39 13.98
CA LEU A 34 -37.81 24.31 12.91
C LEU A 34 -36.93 25.47 13.41
N PHE A 35 -36.94 25.73 14.72
CA PHE A 35 -36.23 26.83 15.37
C PHE A 35 -35.03 26.37 16.22
N GLN A 36 -34.64 25.10 16.10
CA GLN A 36 -33.44 24.54 16.68
C GLN A 36 -32.54 23.96 15.59
N SER A 37 -31.25 24.27 15.64
CA SER A 37 -30.21 23.66 14.83
C SER A 37 -29.36 22.76 15.73
N GLN A 38 -29.13 21.52 15.29
CA GLN A 38 -28.22 20.59 15.97
C GLN A 38 -27.16 20.20 14.95
N SER A 39 -25.92 20.63 15.18
CA SER A 39 -24.78 20.26 14.36
C SER A 39 -23.93 19.25 15.14
N LYS A 40 -23.80 18.05 14.59
CA LYS A 40 -22.94 16.99 15.15
C LYS A 40 -21.78 16.77 14.20
N GLU A 41 -20.60 17.19 14.62
CA GLU A 41 -19.37 17.03 13.87
C GLU A 41 -18.54 15.90 14.49
N SER A 42 -18.22 14.89 13.69
CA SER A 42 -17.34 13.78 14.09
C SER A 42 -16.06 13.86 13.30
N VAL A 43 -14.95 14.20 13.98
CA VAL A 43 -13.63 14.30 13.36
C VAL A 43 -12.80 13.10 13.79
N ARG A 44 -12.48 12.23 12.82
CA ARG A 44 -11.58 11.07 13.03
C ARG A 44 -10.25 11.35 12.35
N LYS A 45 -9.15 11.22 13.08
CA LYS A 45 -7.78 11.39 12.60
C LYS A 45 -6.99 10.12 12.84
N ASN A 46 -6.39 9.58 11.78
CA ASN A 46 -5.56 8.38 11.83
C ASN A 46 -4.16 8.74 11.32
N LEU A 47 -3.14 8.45 12.11
CA LEU A 47 -1.74 8.67 11.77
C LEU A 47 -0.96 7.37 11.98
N MET A 48 -0.06 7.02 11.06
CA MET A 48 0.78 5.82 11.16
C MET A 48 2.23 6.17 10.82
N ILE A 49 3.18 5.50 11.49
CA ILE A 49 4.62 5.67 11.32
C ILE A 49 5.25 4.32 10.99
N PHE A 50 5.96 4.26 9.86
CA PHE A 50 6.65 3.08 9.35
C PHE A 50 8.15 3.33 9.25
N VAL A 51 8.97 2.32 9.53
CA VAL A 51 10.42 2.34 9.24
C VAL A 51 10.79 1.10 8.45
N THR A 52 11.58 1.31 7.41
CA THR A 52 12.16 0.23 6.60
C THR A 52 13.66 0.26 6.80
N ALA A 53 14.21 -0.83 7.33
CA ALA A 53 15.65 -0.98 7.45
C ALA A 53 16.22 -1.58 6.16
N THR A 54 17.38 -1.08 5.73
CA THR A 54 18.14 -1.64 4.60
C THR A 54 19.57 -1.88 5.03
N ILE A 55 20.10 -3.09 4.82
CA ILE A 55 21.49 -3.42 5.10
C ILE A 55 22.34 -2.91 3.93
N VAL A 56 23.41 -2.16 4.24
CA VAL A 56 24.36 -1.60 3.28
C VAL A 56 25.79 -2.00 3.66
N ASP A 57 26.62 -2.26 2.66
CA ASP A 57 28.04 -2.53 2.87
C ASP A 57 28.80 -1.25 3.28
N PRO A 58 30.00 -1.36 3.89
CA PRO A 58 30.83 -0.21 4.27
C PRO A 58 31.17 0.73 3.10
N ALA A 59 31.13 0.21 1.87
CA ALA A 59 31.32 0.96 0.63
C ALA A 59 30.04 1.65 0.10
N GLY A 60 28.91 1.54 0.80
CA GLY A 60 27.62 2.13 0.41
C GLY A 60 26.83 1.31 -0.62
N ASN A 61 27.33 0.13 -1.00
CA ASN A 61 26.64 -0.76 -1.93
C ASN A 61 25.53 -1.54 -1.20
N ARG A 62 24.39 -1.72 -1.87
CA ARG A 62 23.32 -2.59 -1.37
C ARG A 62 23.78 -4.03 -1.55
N VAL A 63 23.74 -4.80 -0.46
CA VAL A 63 24.22 -6.21 -0.43
C VAL A 63 23.29 -7.15 -1.23
N HIS A 64 22.11 -6.67 -1.65
CA HIS A 64 21.19 -7.39 -2.51
C HIS A 64 20.81 -6.53 -3.72
N SER A 65 21.00 -7.07 -4.92
CA SER A 65 20.50 -6.51 -6.18
C SER A 65 18.99 -6.77 -6.32
N ASP A 66 18.24 -5.80 -6.83
CA ASP A 66 16.77 -5.88 -7.01
C ASP A 66 16.29 -7.09 -7.85
N SER A 67 17.21 -7.75 -8.56
CA SER A 67 17.01 -8.99 -9.32
C SER A 67 16.78 -10.25 -8.47
N GLU A 68 17.12 -10.22 -7.18
CA GLU A 68 17.03 -11.35 -6.22
C GLU A 68 15.84 -11.19 -5.26
N LEU A 69 14.74 -10.60 -5.71
CA LEU A 69 13.51 -10.51 -4.92
C LEU A 69 12.58 -11.70 -5.24
N PRO A 70 11.91 -12.32 -4.24
CA PRO A 70 11.02 -13.49 -4.45
C PRO A 70 9.76 -13.17 -5.27
N PHE A 71 9.58 -11.92 -5.67
CA PHE A 71 8.44 -11.44 -6.46
C PHE A 71 8.87 -10.90 -7.83
N ASN A 72 10.00 -11.35 -8.38
CA ASN A 72 10.41 -10.94 -9.72
C ASN A 72 9.26 -11.22 -10.73
N PRO A 73 8.64 -10.18 -11.31
CA PRO A 73 7.53 -10.35 -12.25
C PRO A 73 7.99 -10.92 -13.61
N VAL A 74 9.30 -11.07 -13.82
CA VAL A 74 9.92 -11.59 -15.05
C VAL A 74 10.47 -13.02 -14.86
N THR A 75 9.99 -13.76 -13.87
CA THR A 75 10.22 -15.21 -13.80
C THR A 75 8.89 -15.94 -13.92
N ILE A 76 8.68 -16.59 -15.06
CA ILE A 76 7.63 -17.61 -15.17
C ILE A 76 8.01 -18.70 -14.16
N PRO A 77 7.20 -18.96 -13.13
CA PRO A 77 7.51 -20.03 -12.18
C PRO A 77 7.66 -21.34 -12.98
N PRO A 78 8.68 -22.17 -12.71
CA PRO A 78 8.82 -23.45 -13.39
C PRO A 78 7.55 -24.26 -13.12
N GLN A 79 6.73 -24.41 -14.15
CA GLN A 79 5.52 -25.20 -14.01
C GLN A 79 5.95 -26.66 -13.82
N PRO A 80 5.44 -27.37 -12.79
CA PRO A 80 5.71 -28.79 -12.67
C PRO A 80 5.25 -29.46 -13.95
N VAL A 81 6.17 -30.08 -14.68
CA VAL A 81 5.87 -30.91 -15.84
C VAL A 81 5.00 -32.08 -15.35
N VAL A 82 3.69 -31.96 -15.56
CA VAL A 82 2.76 -33.06 -15.30
C VAL A 82 3.02 -34.11 -16.38
N GLN A 83 3.72 -35.17 -16.01
CA GLN A 83 4.12 -36.26 -16.89
C GLN A 83 2.88 -36.94 -17.46
N GLY A 84 2.57 -36.67 -18.73
CA GLY A 84 1.43 -37.28 -19.43
C GLY A 84 0.85 -36.52 -20.63
N GLN A 85 1.25 -35.28 -20.89
CA GLN A 85 0.75 -34.54 -22.06
C GLN A 85 1.89 -33.89 -22.85
N THR A 86 2.06 -34.33 -24.10
CA THR A 86 2.96 -33.75 -25.09
C THR A 86 2.45 -32.35 -25.48
N PHE A 87 3.06 -31.30 -24.94
CA PHE A 87 2.83 -29.94 -25.43
C PHE A 87 3.67 -29.72 -26.70
N GLN A 88 2.98 -29.52 -27.82
CA GLN A 88 3.53 -29.17 -29.12
C GLN A 88 4.24 -27.81 -29.02
N ALA A 89 5.52 -27.75 -29.41
CA ALA A 89 6.32 -26.52 -29.33
C ALA A 89 5.74 -25.43 -30.26
N ASN A 90 5.40 -24.27 -29.70
CA ASN A 90 5.10 -23.06 -30.46
C ASN A 90 6.44 -22.37 -30.81
N PRO A 91 6.81 -22.19 -32.10
CA PRO A 91 8.17 -21.75 -32.47
C PRO A 91 8.44 -20.24 -32.33
N SER A 92 7.57 -19.45 -31.71
CA SER A 92 7.62 -17.97 -31.84
C SER A 92 8.16 -17.19 -30.63
N ALA A 93 9.22 -17.66 -29.97
CA ALA A 93 9.97 -16.81 -29.03
C ALA A 93 11.41 -17.31 -28.82
N ALA A 94 12.28 -17.10 -29.80
CA ALA A 94 13.72 -17.11 -29.54
C ALA A 94 14.08 -15.81 -28.79
N PRO A 95 14.64 -15.84 -27.57
CA PRO A 95 15.25 -14.66 -26.99
C PRO A 95 16.54 -14.35 -27.77
N THR A 96 16.61 -13.16 -28.34
CA THR A 96 17.83 -12.64 -28.97
C THR A 96 18.97 -12.62 -27.98
N THR A 97 19.98 -13.44 -28.23
CA THR A 97 21.30 -13.41 -27.58
C THR A 97 21.86 -11.99 -27.61
N PRO A 98 22.21 -11.38 -26.46
CA PRO A 98 23.08 -10.21 -26.47
C PRO A 98 24.45 -10.67 -26.99
N ALA A 99 24.84 -10.10 -28.12
CA ALA A 99 26.11 -10.36 -28.77
C ALA A 99 27.27 -10.25 -27.79
N GLU A 100 28.07 -11.30 -27.76
CA GLU A 100 29.46 -11.32 -27.32
C GLU A 100 30.21 -10.12 -27.93
N ALA A 101 30.68 -9.20 -27.10
CA ALA A 101 31.57 -8.12 -27.52
C ALA A 101 33.03 -8.59 -27.38
N PRO A 102 33.91 -8.33 -28.36
CA PRO A 102 35.26 -8.89 -28.41
C PRO A 102 36.16 -8.29 -27.30
N PRO A 103 37.26 -8.98 -26.93
CA PRO A 103 38.21 -8.44 -25.97
C PRO A 103 38.93 -7.22 -26.58
N VAL A 104 39.05 -6.15 -25.80
CA VAL A 104 39.98 -5.06 -26.09
C VAL A 104 41.39 -5.49 -25.65
N GLU A 105 42.34 -5.18 -26.53
CA GLU A 105 43.77 -5.55 -26.61
C GLU A 105 44.57 -5.53 -25.29
#